data_AF-A0AAV3YGY3-F1
#
_entry.id   AF-A0AAV3YGY3-F1
#
_cell.length_a   1.000
_cell.length_b   1.000
_cell.length_c   1.000
_cell.angle_alpha   90.00
_cell.angle_beta   90.00
_cell.angle_gamma   90.00
#
_symmetry.space_group_name_H-M   'P 1'
#
loop_
_entity.id
_entity.type
_entity.pdbx_description
1 polymer ?
#
loop_
_entity_poly.entity_id
_entity_poly.type
_entity_poly.pdbx_seq_one_letter_code
_entity_poly.pdbx_strand_id
1 'polypeptide(L)'
;MAPVAVMEHVGMIDIQFAGYAYMKELVNEWRQTFLVFSWRILKFMNKDLKFDYIDLRKASSIRMQDSSNGYQNQGPCFVISSTGWSVYLQASLPRDTEKMYNCLLGAITTSGSTLSDQALTSNDIPVIVDRCITHVEVHGLMETGVYRTAGQSSRVQALLDSFRKDALSVSLSEFPISEVADTLKRFLRELDDSVFERIYYPAWISAAAWTISKQIQNKLEAAEMWFLRRMLRIPWTAKKTNERVLNEENKRRSLVRTIRKRQATFLGHVMRRGKLEHLVTTGKFEEKRSGGRQREKIMDGLASWLGPGKVSDTLAAVKDRVLWRDMIANAYKQGT
;
A
#
# COMPACT_ATOMS: atom_id res chain seq x y z
N MET A 1 10.97 41.68 18.54
CA MET A 1 10.43 40.48 17.85
C MET A 1 11.59 39.56 17.51
N ALA A 2 11.50 38.27 17.85
CA ALA A 2 12.60 37.34 17.62
C ALA A 2 12.68 36.93 16.12
N PRO A 3 13.88 36.94 15.50
CA PRO A 3 14.10 36.46 14.13
C PRO A 3 13.88 34.94 14.02
N VAL A 4 13.80 34.41 12.79
CA VAL A 4 13.76 32.95 12.56
C VAL A 4 15.03 32.32 13.11
N ALA A 5 14.88 31.44 14.09
CA ALA A 5 15.98 30.66 14.62
C ALA A 5 15.87 29.22 14.11
N VAL A 6 16.92 28.74 13.44
CA VAL A 6 17.11 27.31 13.15
C VAL A 6 17.55 26.66 14.45
N MET A 7 16.80 25.66 14.92
CA MET A 7 17.05 25.00 16.21
C MET A 7 17.73 23.66 15.94
N GLU A 8 19.00 23.52 16.35
CA GLU A 8 19.77 22.31 16.03
C GLU A 8 19.44 21.10 16.92
N HIS A 9 18.83 21.25 18.10
CA HIS A 9 18.28 20.13 18.88
C HIS A 9 17.38 20.64 20.01
N VAL A 10 16.06 20.38 19.93
CA VAL A 10 15.14 20.48 21.07
C VAL A 10 14.41 19.14 21.18
N GLY A 11 14.60 18.45 22.30
CA GLY A 11 14.00 17.15 22.55
C GLY A 11 12.46 17.18 22.54
N MET A 12 11.88 16.07 22.05
CA MET A 12 10.46 15.73 21.93
C MET A 12 9.62 16.46 20.85
N ILE A 13 10.11 17.54 20.25
CA ILE A 13 9.45 18.15 19.08
C ILE A 13 10.54 18.46 18.04
N ASP A 14 10.58 17.70 16.94
CA ASP A 14 11.53 17.89 15.84
C ASP A 14 11.20 19.17 15.04
N ILE A 15 11.35 20.34 15.67
CA ILE A 15 11.25 21.65 15.01
C ILE A 15 12.61 21.95 14.40
N GLN A 16 12.67 22.07 13.09
CA GLN A 16 13.91 22.46 12.39
C GLN A 16 14.12 23.98 12.44
N PHE A 17 13.05 24.76 12.28
CA PHE A 17 13.09 26.20 12.52
C PHE A 17 11.72 26.76 12.89
N ALA A 18 11.73 27.88 13.61
CA ALA A 18 10.54 28.67 13.88
C ALA A 18 10.87 30.16 13.96
N GLY A 19 9.92 31.00 13.54
CA GLY A 19 10.01 32.44 13.69
C GLY A 19 9.23 33.22 12.64
N TYR A 20 9.37 34.54 12.69
CA TYR A 20 8.68 35.44 11.77
C TYR A 20 9.38 35.51 10.41
N ALA A 21 8.63 35.28 9.35
CA ALA A 21 9.07 35.44 7.97
C ALA A 21 8.00 36.15 7.14
N TYR A 22 8.40 36.63 5.98
CA TYR A 22 7.49 37.16 4.98
C TYR A 22 7.03 36.02 4.06
N MET A 23 5.73 35.94 3.86
CA MET A 23 5.07 34.93 3.04
C MET A 23 4.14 35.62 2.04
N LYS A 24 4.10 35.10 0.82
CA LYS A 24 3.15 35.51 -0.21
C LYS A 24 2.56 34.28 -0.91
N GLU A 25 1.23 34.21 -0.99
CA GLU A 25 0.49 33.17 -1.72
C GLU A 25 0.08 33.71 -3.09
N LEU A 26 0.57 33.13 -4.19
CA LEU A 26 0.22 33.54 -5.56
C LEU A 26 0.30 35.07 -5.79
N VAL A 27 -0.83 35.72 -6.13
CA VAL A 27 -0.95 37.15 -6.47
C VAL A 27 -1.16 38.03 -5.22
N ASN A 28 -1.25 37.43 -4.04
CA ASN A 28 -1.48 38.19 -2.80
C ASN A 28 -0.29 39.09 -2.46
N GLU A 29 -0.55 40.12 -1.65
CA GLU A 29 0.50 40.93 -1.07
C GLU A 29 1.33 40.12 -0.07
N TRP A 30 2.59 40.51 0.09
CA TRP A 30 3.46 39.96 1.11
C TRP A 30 2.91 40.27 2.51
N ARG A 31 2.91 39.27 3.38
CA ARG A 31 2.55 39.42 4.78
C ARG A 31 3.64 38.86 5.67
N GLN A 32 3.81 39.46 6.84
CA GLN A 32 4.59 38.84 7.90
C GLN A 32 3.73 37.78 8.58
N THR A 33 4.28 36.57 8.74
CA THR A 33 3.61 35.45 9.43
C THR A 33 4.62 34.70 10.28
N PHE A 34 4.12 34.02 11.32
CA PHE A 34 4.93 33.12 12.12
C PHE A 34 4.94 31.74 11.47
N LEU A 35 6.14 31.26 11.13
CA LEU A 35 6.37 29.94 10.54
C LEU A 35 6.90 28.97 11.58
N VAL A 36 6.49 27.72 11.47
CA VAL A 36 7.07 26.59 12.20
C VAL A 36 7.25 25.46 11.21
N PHE A 37 8.49 25.01 11.04
CA PHE A 37 8.79 23.84 10.22
C PHE A 37 9.18 22.66 11.09
N SER A 38 8.45 21.55 10.94
CA SER A 38 8.73 20.31 11.65
C SER A 38 8.54 19.12 10.72
N TRP A 39 9.58 18.29 10.63
CA TRP A 39 9.68 17.09 9.79
C TRP A 39 9.39 17.36 8.30
N ARG A 40 8.12 17.31 7.87
CA ARG A 40 7.67 17.55 6.49
C ARG A 40 6.54 18.58 6.38
N ILE A 41 6.15 19.19 7.50
CA ILE A 41 5.00 20.08 7.58
C ILE A 41 5.49 21.48 7.89
N LEU A 42 5.22 22.42 6.98
CA LEU A 42 5.42 23.84 7.20
C LEU A 42 4.10 24.44 7.69
N LYS A 43 4.03 24.81 8.97
CA LYS A 43 2.89 25.50 9.56
C LYS A 43 3.10 27.01 9.50
N PHE A 44 2.03 27.75 9.24
CA PHE A 44 2.06 29.21 9.21
C PHE A 44 0.76 29.79 9.78
N MET A 45 0.85 31.01 10.30
CA MET A 45 -0.32 31.72 10.80
C MET A 45 -1.05 32.43 9.66
N ASN A 46 -2.35 32.15 9.49
CA ASN A 46 -3.19 32.75 8.46
C ASN A 46 -3.78 34.10 8.91
N LYS A 47 -4.60 34.73 8.05
CA LYS A 47 -5.20 36.05 8.32
C LYS A 47 -6.15 36.04 9.52
N ASP A 48 -6.74 34.88 9.84
CA ASP A 48 -7.67 34.69 10.95
C ASP A 48 -6.96 34.30 12.25
N LEU A 49 -5.63 34.44 12.31
CA LEU A 49 -4.78 34.05 13.44
C LEU A 49 -4.86 32.55 13.79
N LYS A 50 -5.22 31.71 12.81
CA LYS A 50 -5.20 30.25 12.93
C LYS A 50 -3.96 29.67 12.26
N PHE A 51 -3.52 28.51 12.72
CA PHE A 51 -2.44 27.77 12.08
C PHE A 51 -2.98 26.96 10.90
N ASP A 52 -2.54 27.33 9.70
CA ASP A 52 -2.63 26.50 8.51
C ASP A 52 -1.31 25.75 8.30
N TYR A 53 -1.30 24.79 7.38
CA TYR A 53 -0.13 23.99 7.09
C TYR A 53 0.02 23.64 5.60
N ILE A 54 1.25 23.46 5.19
CA ILE A 54 1.65 22.93 3.89
C ILE A 54 2.38 21.61 4.14
N ASP A 55 1.88 20.54 3.52
CA ASP A 55 2.60 19.27 3.45
C ASP A 55 3.64 19.35 2.32
N LEU A 56 4.90 19.46 2.71
CA LEU A 56 6.02 19.60 1.76
C LEU A 56 6.24 18.33 0.93
N ARG A 57 5.70 17.17 1.36
CA ARG A 57 5.75 15.96 0.53
C ARG A 57 5.00 16.12 -0.78
N LYS A 58 4.01 17.01 -0.83
CA LYS A 58 3.23 17.32 -2.03
C LYS A 58 3.83 18.44 -2.88
N ALA A 59 4.95 19.05 -2.47
CA ALA A 59 5.59 20.09 -3.26
C ALA A 59 6.20 19.50 -4.52
N SER A 60 5.91 20.09 -5.69
CA SER A 60 6.46 19.64 -6.97
C SER A 60 7.79 20.31 -7.31
N SER A 61 8.05 21.49 -6.74
CA SER A 61 9.30 22.21 -6.95
C SER A 61 9.57 23.22 -5.83
N ILE A 62 10.84 23.47 -5.55
CA ILE A 62 11.33 24.59 -4.76
C ILE A 62 12.45 25.30 -5.53
N ARG A 63 12.42 26.63 -5.62
CA ARG A 63 13.40 27.40 -6.39
C ARG A 63 13.75 28.72 -5.70
N MET A 64 15.04 29.00 -5.59
CA MET A 64 15.55 30.34 -5.22
C MET A 64 15.19 31.36 -6.31
N GLN A 65 14.97 32.60 -5.90
CA GLN A 65 14.74 33.75 -6.76
C GLN A 65 15.62 34.92 -6.35
N ASP A 66 15.92 35.78 -7.33
CA ASP A 66 16.76 36.95 -7.14
C ASP A 66 16.07 38.04 -6.31
N SER A 67 16.90 38.95 -5.79
CA SER A 67 16.53 40.00 -4.85
C SER A 67 15.42 40.95 -5.33
N SER A 68 15.18 41.04 -6.64
CA SER A 68 14.15 41.87 -7.25
C SER A 68 12.71 41.36 -7.06
N ASN A 69 12.56 40.09 -6.66
CA ASN A 69 11.25 39.46 -6.46
C ASN A 69 10.91 39.30 -4.96
N GLY A 70 11.82 39.71 -4.08
CA GLY A 70 11.65 39.64 -2.63
C GLY A 70 10.70 40.70 -2.08
N TYR A 71 10.29 40.51 -0.83
CA TYR A 71 9.61 41.53 -0.05
C TYR A 71 10.41 42.83 -0.05
N GLN A 72 9.78 43.91 -0.49
CA GLN A 72 10.38 45.25 -0.62
C GLN A 72 11.66 45.31 -1.48
N ASN A 73 11.91 44.32 -2.35
CA ASN A 73 13.16 44.16 -3.11
C ASN A 73 14.42 44.06 -2.23
N GLN A 74 14.27 43.60 -0.98
CA GLN A 74 15.35 43.53 0.00
C GLN A 74 15.81 42.08 0.20
N GLY A 75 16.68 41.60 -0.70
CA GLY A 75 17.34 40.30 -0.56
C GLY A 75 16.59 39.12 -1.19
N PRO A 76 17.20 37.93 -1.19
CA PRO A 76 16.70 36.77 -1.92
C PRO A 76 15.40 36.24 -1.30
N CYS A 77 14.55 35.64 -2.14
CA CYS A 77 13.38 34.87 -1.71
C CYS A 77 13.38 33.51 -2.42
N PHE A 78 12.48 32.61 -2.02
CA PHE A 78 12.28 31.36 -2.75
C PHE A 78 10.81 31.02 -2.86
N VAL A 79 10.48 30.23 -3.86
CA VAL A 79 9.12 29.76 -4.12
C VAL A 79 9.04 28.26 -3.96
N ILE A 80 8.03 27.80 -3.24
CA ILE A 80 7.59 26.41 -3.21
C ILE A 80 6.29 26.35 -4.01
N SER A 81 6.21 25.42 -4.94
CA SER A 81 5.05 25.25 -5.81
C SER A 81 4.59 23.80 -5.83
N SER A 82 3.28 23.63 -6.04
CA SER A 82 2.64 22.36 -6.34
C SER A 82 1.45 22.60 -7.29
N THR A 83 0.73 21.54 -7.63
CA THR A 83 -0.51 21.61 -8.40
C THR A 83 -1.55 22.44 -7.65
N GLY A 84 -1.80 23.66 -8.15
CA GLY A 84 -2.85 24.55 -7.64
C GLY A 84 -2.42 25.50 -6.51
N TRP A 85 -1.17 25.48 -6.05
CA TRP A 85 -0.68 26.47 -5.09
C TRP A 85 0.79 26.83 -5.29
N SER A 86 1.15 28.05 -4.90
CA SER A 86 2.53 28.52 -4.86
C SER A 86 2.72 29.52 -3.74
N VAL A 87 3.76 29.31 -2.96
CA VAL A 87 4.08 30.11 -1.78
C VAL A 87 5.50 30.63 -1.91
N TYR A 88 5.62 31.95 -1.82
CA TYR A 88 6.89 32.67 -1.76
C TYR A 88 7.23 32.91 -0.30
N LEU A 89 8.48 32.66 0.07
CA LEU A 89 8.98 32.83 1.43
C LEU A 89 10.28 33.63 1.43
N GLN A 90 10.42 34.47 2.44
CA GLN A 90 11.63 35.25 2.70
C GLN A 90 11.77 35.50 4.19
N ALA A 91 12.93 35.20 4.76
CA ALA A 91 13.24 35.54 6.14
C ALA A 91 13.72 37.00 6.25
N SER A 92 13.75 37.54 7.46
CA SER A 92 14.21 38.92 7.71
C SER A 92 15.68 39.15 7.30
N LEU A 93 16.50 38.10 7.31
CA LEU A 93 17.91 38.15 6.90
C LEU A 93 18.14 37.24 5.68
N PRO A 94 18.97 37.65 4.70
CA PRO A 94 19.32 36.82 3.55
C PRO A 94 19.91 35.45 3.93
N ARG A 95 20.79 35.42 4.94
CA ARG A 95 21.40 34.17 5.43
C ARG A 95 20.37 33.19 5.99
N ASP A 96 19.34 33.70 6.67
CA ASP A 96 18.27 32.86 7.22
C ASP A 96 17.35 32.35 6.11
N THR A 97 17.17 33.13 5.04
CA THR A 97 16.42 32.71 3.86
C THR A 97 17.09 31.53 3.16
N GLU A 98 18.41 31.58 2.99
CA GLU A 98 19.19 30.49 2.40
C GLU A 98 19.18 29.23 3.28
N LYS A 99 19.31 29.38 4.61
CA LYS A 99 19.18 28.26 5.55
C LYS A 99 17.78 27.63 5.48
N MET A 100 16.74 28.46 5.48
CA MET A 100 15.35 28.02 5.37
C MET A 100 15.12 27.26 4.05
N TYR A 101 15.64 27.78 2.94
CA TYR A 101 15.59 27.11 1.63
C TYR A 101 16.25 25.73 1.68
N ASN A 102 17.47 25.61 2.20
CA ASN A 102 18.19 24.34 2.26
C ASN A 102 17.49 23.30 3.14
N CYS A 103 16.94 23.72 4.30
CA CYS A 103 16.15 22.84 5.16
C CYS A 103 14.90 22.31 4.44
N LEU A 104 14.13 23.20 3.79
CA LEU A 104 12.91 22.83 3.09
C LEU A 104 13.20 22.01 1.83
N LEU A 105 14.28 22.32 1.12
CA LEU A 105 14.75 21.55 -0.04
C LEU A 105 15.04 20.10 0.37
N GLY A 106 15.83 19.91 1.43
CA GLY A 106 16.13 18.57 1.95
C GLY A 106 14.88 17.79 2.34
N ALA A 107 13.87 18.47 2.88
CA ALA A 107 12.58 17.89 3.25
C ALA A 107 11.61 17.67 2.08
N ILE A 108 11.86 18.22 0.90
CA ILE A 108 11.07 17.96 -0.31
C ILE A 108 11.70 16.81 -1.11
N THR A 109 13.03 16.81 -1.27
CA THR A 109 13.72 15.87 -2.17
C THR A 109 14.02 14.52 -1.53
N THR A 110 14.50 14.53 -0.29
CA THR A 110 15.00 13.31 0.36
C THR A 110 13.83 12.43 0.77
N SER A 111 13.85 11.15 0.41
CA SER A 111 12.83 10.19 0.84
C SER A 111 13.45 9.14 1.78
N GLY A 112 12.73 8.82 2.86
CA GLY A 112 13.16 7.83 3.86
C GLY A 112 12.80 6.39 3.48
N SER A 113 12.89 5.48 4.45
CA SER A 113 12.51 4.06 4.32
C SER A 113 11.05 3.78 4.70
N THR A 114 10.34 4.75 5.31
CA THR A 114 8.91 4.61 5.62
C THR A 114 8.03 5.16 4.49
N LEU A 115 6.77 4.70 4.41
CA LEU A 115 5.78 5.29 3.50
C LEU A 115 5.50 6.76 3.83
N SER A 116 5.54 7.11 5.11
CA SER A 116 5.26 8.45 5.59
C SER A 116 6.32 9.47 5.15
N ASP A 117 7.56 9.02 4.89
CA ASP A 117 8.68 9.85 4.43
C ASP A 117 8.71 10.12 2.92
N GLN A 118 7.82 9.51 2.13
CA GLN A 118 7.90 9.61 0.67
C GLN A 118 7.33 10.93 0.15
N ALA A 119 7.91 11.42 -0.95
CA ALA A 119 7.26 12.45 -1.77
C ALA A 119 5.93 11.93 -2.31
N LEU A 120 4.90 12.78 -2.31
CA LEU A 120 3.53 12.45 -2.63
C LEU A 120 3.06 13.22 -3.87
N THR A 121 2.19 12.58 -4.64
CA THR A 121 1.38 13.25 -5.66
C THR A 121 0.23 14.04 -5.02
N SER A 122 -0.51 14.79 -5.84
CA SER A 122 -1.72 15.48 -5.39
C SER A 122 -2.77 14.55 -4.79
N ASN A 123 -2.76 13.26 -5.16
CA ASN A 123 -3.72 12.25 -4.74
C ASN A 123 -3.24 11.44 -3.52
N ASP A 124 -2.24 11.93 -2.78
CA ASP A 124 -1.67 11.26 -1.61
C ASP A 124 -1.00 9.90 -1.92
N ILE A 125 -0.52 9.72 -3.15
CA ILE A 125 0.20 8.51 -3.58
C ILE A 125 1.70 8.79 -3.63
N PRO A 126 2.57 7.91 -3.08
CA PRO A 126 4.01 8.07 -3.23
C PRO A 126 4.44 8.18 -4.70
N VAL A 127 5.27 9.17 -5.03
CA VAL A 127 5.71 9.47 -6.41
C VAL A 127 6.35 8.25 -7.08
N ILE A 128 7.16 7.47 -6.35
CA ILE A 128 7.77 6.24 -6.85
C ILE A 128 6.70 5.20 -7.25
N VAL A 129 5.60 5.10 -6.51
CA VAL A 129 4.52 4.15 -6.80
C VAL A 129 3.75 4.61 -8.03
N ASP A 130 3.32 5.87 -8.03
CA ASP A 130 2.55 6.47 -9.12
C ASP A 130 3.30 6.44 -10.46
N ARG A 131 4.57 6.86 -10.47
CA ARG A 131 5.40 6.87 -11.69
C ARG A 131 5.68 5.46 -12.22
N CYS A 132 6.05 4.52 -11.35
CA CYS A 132 6.32 3.15 -11.77
C CYS A 132 5.08 2.47 -12.33
N ILE A 133 3.92 2.61 -11.67
CA ILE A 133 2.66 2.01 -12.13
C ILE A 133 2.23 2.65 -13.45
N THR A 134 2.19 3.98 -13.53
CA THR A 134 1.82 4.70 -14.76
C THR A 134 2.72 4.32 -15.92
N HIS A 135 4.04 4.19 -15.70
CA HIS A 135 4.96 3.77 -16.74
C HIS A 135 4.69 2.34 -17.22
N VAL A 136 4.41 1.41 -16.31
CA VAL A 136 4.03 0.02 -16.64
C VAL A 136 2.68 -0.04 -17.36
N GLU A 137 1.72 0.79 -16.99
CA GLU A 137 0.41 0.86 -17.66
C GLU A 137 0.52 1.39 -19.09
N VAL A 138 1.37 2.40 -19.32
CA VAL A 138 1.54 2.99 -20.65
C VAL A 138 2.35 2.09 -21.59
N HIS A 139 3.42 1.46 -21.10
CA HIS A 139 4.38 0.74 -21.96
C HIS A 139 4.32 -0.79 -21.82
N GLY A 140 3.84 -1.31 -20.68
CA GLY A 140 4.06 -2.70 -20.26
C GLY A 140 2.89 -3.64 -20.45
N LEU A 141 1.70 -3.16 -20.82
CA LEU A 141 0.51 -4.02 -20.93
C LEU A 141 0.63 -5.10 -22.01
N MET A 142 1.46 -4.86 -23.03
CA MET A 142 1.72 -5.82 -24.11
C MET A 142 2.94 -6.71 -23.83
N GLU A 143 3.71 -6.44 -22.77
CA GLU A 143 4.86 -7.25 -22.42
C GLU A 143 4.45 -8.53 -21.67
N THR A 144 5.04 -9.66 -22.07
CA THR A 144 4.77 -10.93 -21.42
C THR A 144 5.52 -11.05 -20.10
N GLY A 145 4.80 -11.25 -19.00
CA GLY A 145 5.41 -11.58 -17.71
C GLY A 145 5.93 -10.38 -16.92
N VAL A 146 5.32 -9.20 -17.10
CA VAL A 146 5.52 -8.05 -16.20
C VAL A 146 5.37 -8.49 -14.74
N TYR A 147 6.24 -7.97 -13.86
CA TYR A 147 6.41 -8.38 -12.46
C TYR A 147 6.93 -9.80 -12.21
N ARG A 148 6.95 -10.69 -13.21
CA ARG A 148 7.50 -12.05 -13.08
C ARG A 148 8.94 -12.13 -13.57
N THR A 149 9.24 -11.53 -14.72
CA THR A 149 10.60 -11.46 -15.28
C THR A 149 11.45 -10.50 -14.46
N ALA A 150 12.68 -10.91 -14.12
CA ALA A 150 13.59 -10.10 -13.33
C ALA A 150 14.39 -9.13 -14.23
N GLY A 151 14.54 -7.89 -13.77
CA GLY A 151 15.45 -6.90 -14.33
C GLY A 151 16.88 -7.04 -13.78
N GLN A 152 17.80 -6.21 -14.28
CA GLN A 152 19.17 -6.23 -13.79
C GLN A 152 19.26 -5.63 -12.38
N SER A 153 19.62 -6.44 -11.39
CA SER A 153 19.60 -6.07 -9.97
C SER A 153 20.38 -4.78 -9.63
N SER A 154 21.52 -4.55 -10.29
CA SER A 154 22.33 -3.33 -10.10
C SER A 154 21.62 -2.07 -10.60
N ARG A 155 20.96 -2.15 -11.76
CA ARG A 155 20.18 -1.04 -12.34
C ARG A 155 18.92 -0.75 -11.52
N VAL A 156 18.25 -1.79 -11.05
CA VAL A 156 17.11 -1.69 -10.13
C VAL A 156 17.51 -0.95 -8.84
N GLN A 157 18.68 -1.28 -8.27
CA GLN A 157 19.19 -0.60 -7.08
C GLN A 157 19.53 0.86 -7.37
N ALA A 158 20.26 1.15 -8.46
CA ALA A 158 20.62 2.51 -8.83
C ALA A 158 19.38 3.40 -9.10
N LEU A 159 18.35 2.83 -9.73
CA LEU A 159 17.08 3.52 -9.94
C LEU A 159 16.37 3.79 -8.61
N LEU A 160 16.33 2.81 -7.70
CA LEU A 160 15.73 3.00 -6.37
C LEU A 160 16.47 4.08 -5.55
N ASP A 161 17.80 4.11 -5.60
CA ASP A 161 18.61 5.13 -4.91
C ASP A 161 18.39 6.52 -5.52
N SER A 162 18.16 6.60 -6.83
CA SER A 162 17.77 7.85 -7.50
C SER A 162 16.41 8.35 -6.99
N PHE A 163 15.43 7.46 -6.80
CA PHE A 163 14.15 7.83 -6.19
C PHE A 163 14.28 8.27 -4.74
N ARG A 164 15.18 7.65 -3.94
CA ARG A 164 15.43 8.06 -2.56
C ARG A 164 16.06 9.45 -2.45
N LYS A 165 16.91 9.81 -3.41
CA LYS A 165 17.59 11.10 -3.46
C LYS A 165 16.66 12.24 -3.87
N ASP A 166 15.93 12.04 -4.97
CA ASP A 166 14.96 13.01 -5.47
C ASP A 166 13.96 12.32 -6.40
N ALA A 167 12.82 11.90 -5.84
CA ALA A 167 11.79 11.18 -6.59
C ALA A 167 11.17 11.99 -7.74
N LEU A 168 11.24 13.33 -7.69
CA LEU A 168 10.60 14.20 -8.67
C LEU A 168 11.43 14.38 -9.95
N SER A 169 12.76 14.24 -9.87
CA SER A 169 13.64 14.34 -11.05
C SER A 169 13.84 13.02 -11.81
N VAL A 170 13.43 11.88 -11.25
CA VAL A 170 13.65 10.57 -11.89
C VAL A 170 12.82 10.41 -13.18
N SER A 171 13.51 10.17 -14.30
CA SER A 171 12.90 9.74 -15.57
C SER A 171 12.95 8.21 -15.72
N LEU A 172 11.85 7.62 -16.20
CA LEU A 172 11.71 6.17 -16.40
C LEU A 172 11.83 5.74 -17.87
N SER A 173 11.91 6.67 -18.82
CA SER A 173 11.87 6.37 -20.27
C SER A 173 13.03 5.50 -20.77
N GLU A 174 14.17 5.50 -20.07
CA GLU A 174 15.38 4.76 -20.44
C GLU A 174 15.46 3.37 -19.81
N PHE A 175 14.50 3.01 -18.96
CA PHE A 175 14.53 1.77 -18.20
C PHE A 175 13.61 0.71 -18.84
N PRO A 176 14.08 -0.53 -19.01
CA PRO A 176 13.21 -1.65 -19.34
C PRO A 176 12.11 -1.82 -18.29
N ILE A 177 10.94 -2.29 -18.75
CA ILE A 177 9.75 -2.44 -17.91
C ILE A 177 9.98 -3.44 -16.78
N SER A 178 10.78 -4.47 -17.01
CA SER A 178 11.20 -5.43 -15.98
C SER A 178 11.97 -4.76 -14.84
N GLU A 179 12.81 -3.76 -15.13
CA GLU A 179 13.56 -3.01 -14.13
C GLU A 179 12.65 -2.07 -13.33
N VAL A 180 11.75 -1.34 -14.01
CA VAL A 180 10.77 -0.47 -13.35
C VAL A 180 9.86 -1.28 -12.42
N ALA A 181 9.36 -2.43 -12.89
CA ALA A 181 8.57 -3.36 -12.11
C ALA A 181 9.33 -3.93 -10.90
N ASP A 182 10.62 -4.24 -11.07
CA ASP A 182 11.48 -4.72 -9.98
C ASP A 182 11.80 -3.62 -8.98
N THR A 183 11.99 -2.37 -9.41
CA THR A 183 12.18 -1.22 -8.53
C THR A 183 10.97 -1.01 -7.65
N LEU A 184 9.75 -1.04 -8.21
CA LEU A 184 8.52 -0.97 -7.42
C LEU A 184 8.43 -2.11 -6.39
N LYS A 185 8.67 -3.36 -6.81
CA LYS A 185 8.65 -4.51 -5.89
C LYS A 185 9.70 -4.40 -4.79
N ARG A 186 10.88 -3.88 -5.13
CA ARG A 186 12.00 -3.72 -4.19
C ARG A 186 11.70 -2.62 -3.18
N PHE A 187 11.19 -1.48 -3.63
CA PHE A 187 10.69 -0.42 -2.77
C PHE A 187 9.70 -0.97 -1.73
N LEU A 188 8.62 -1.63 -2.18
CA LEU A 188 7.60 -2.19 -1.28
C LEU A 188 8.14 -3.24 -0.30
N ARG A 189 9.19 -3.96 -0.68
CA ARG A 189 9.85 -4.98 0.16
C ARG A 189 10.79 -4.38 1.19
N GLU A 190 11.42 -3.25 0.87
CA GLU A 190 12.40 -2.57 1.71
C GLU A 190 11.78 -1.51 2.64
N LEU A 191 10.47 -1.29 2.56
CA LEU A 191 9.76 -0.46 3.54
C LEU A 191 9.93 -1.01 4.96
N ASP A 192 10.12 -0.10 5.92
CA ASP A 192 10.28 -0.45 7.34
C ASP A 192 9.05 -1.22 7.88
N ASP A 193 7.85 -0.75 7.52
CA ASP A 193 6.61 -1.49 7.71
C ASP A 193 5.93 -1.77 6.36
N SER A 194 5.26 -2.92 6.29
CA SER A 194 4.54 -3.34 5.10
C SER A 194 3.37 -2.41 4.79
N VAL A 195 2.99 -2.30 3.52
CA VAL A 195 1.78 -1.57 3.08
C VAL A 195 0.50 -2.07 3.78
N PHE A 196 0.45 -3.35 4.16
CA PHE A 196 -0.71 -3.93 4.86
C PHE A 196 -0.67 -3.75 6.38
N GLU A 197 0.37 -3.07 6.89
CA GLU A 197 0.76 -2.89 8.28
C GLU A 197 0.77 -4.19 9.09
N ARG A 198 1.92 -4.54 9.68
CA ARG A 198 2.07 -5.85 10.34
C ARG A 198 1.07 -6.08 11.47
N ILE A 199 0.55 -5.00 12.07
CA ILE A 199 -0.48 -5.05 13.11
C ILE A 199 -1.78 -5.72 12.63
N TYR A 200 -2.13 -5.58 11.34
CA TYR A 200 -3.35 -6.16 10.77
C TYR A 200 -3.15 -7.56 10.20
N TYR A 201 -1.92 -8.08 10.17
CA TYR A 201 -1.64 -9.40 9.62
C TYR A 201 -2.49 -10.51 10.26
N PRO A 202 -2.72 -10.55 11.59
CA PRO A 202 -3.63 -11.53 12.18
C PRO A 202 -5.05 -11.44 11.62
N ALA A 203 -5.57 -10.23 11.36
CA ALA A 203 -6.90 -10.02 10.79
C ALA A 203 -6.95 -10.46 9.32
N TRP A 204 -5.96 -10.08 8.50
CA TRP A 204 -5.84 -10.52 7.10
C TRP A 204 -5.76 -12.03 6.98
N ILE A 205 -4.95 -12.65 7.84
CA ILE A 205 -4.81 -14.11 7.90
C ILE A 205 -6.12 -14.75 8.32
N SER A 206 -6.78 -14.20 9.34
CA SER A 206 -8.06 -14.74 9.82
C SER A 206 -9.13 -14.67 8.73
N ALA A 207 -9.18 -13.56 7.97
CA ALA A 207 -10.08 -13.40 6.84
C ALA A 207 -9.76 -14.37 5.69
N ALA A 208 -8.51 -14.75 5.48
CA ALA A 208 -8.12 -15.74 4.47
C ALA A 208 -8.30 -17.20 4.95
N ALA A 209 -8.25 -17.41 6.27
CA ALA A 209 -8.18 -18.70 6.91
C ALA A 209 -9.45 -18.95 7.74
N TRP A 210 -10.64 -18.64 7.26
CA TRP A 210 -11.88 -19.03 7.95
C TRP A 210 -12.26 -20.48 7.62
N THR A 211 -12.80 -21.22 8.60
CA THR A 211 -13.29 -22.60 8.38
C THR A 211 -14.64 -22.58 7.66
N ILE A 212 -14.78 -23.34 6.56
CA ILE A 212 -16.08 -23.51 5.90
C ILE A 212 -16.93 -24.49 6.71
N SER A 213 -17.67 -23.97 7.69
CA SER A 213 -18.66 -24.77 8.42
C SER A 213 -19.76 -25.28 7.48
N LYS A 214 -20.48 -26.34 7.87
CA LYS A 214 -21.59 -26.88 7.07
C LYS A 214 -22.66 -25.83 6.78
N GLN A 215 -22.92 -24.93 7.74
CA GLN A 215 -23.88 -23.83 7.56
C GLN A 215 -23.39 -22.83 6.51
N ILE A 216 -22.11 -22.45 6.53
CA ILE A 216 -21.56 -21.53 5.51
C ILE A 216 -21.50 -22.22 4.15
N GLN A 217 -21.13 -23.51 4.10
CA GLN A 217 -21.17 -24.30 2.88
C GLN A 217 -22.57 -24.27 2.25
N ASN A 218 -23.63 -24.53 3.02
CA ASN A 218 -25.00 -24.48 2.52
C ASN A 218 -25.38 -23.09 1.98
N LYS A 219 -24.96 -22.01 2.66
CA LYS A 219 -25.18 -20.63 2.20
C LYS A 219 -24.44 -20.33 0.89
N LEU A 220 -23.19 -20.79 0.76
CA LEU A 220 -22.40 -20.63 -0.46
C LEU A 220 -22.99 -21.41 -1.63
N GLU A 221 -23.43 -22.65 -1.40
CA GLU A 221 -24.08 -23.47 -2.43
C GLU A 221 -25.43 -22.86 -2.85
N ALA A 222 -26.20 -22.30 -1.92
CA ALA A 222 -27.43 -21.57 -2.23
C ALA A 222 -27.14 -20.29 -3.02
N ALA A 223 -26.11 -19.53 -2.66
CA ALA A 223 -25.69 -18.34 -3.39
C ALA A 223 -25.22 -18.68 -4.81
N GLU A 224 -24.43 -19.74 -4.99
CA GLU A 224 -24.01 -20.23 -6.31
C GLU A 224 -25.23 -20.57 -7.19
N MET A 225 -26.22 -21.26 -6.62
CA MET A 225 -27.48 -21.55 -7.33
C MET A 225 -28.28 -20.28 -7.65
N TRP A 226 -28.28 -19.28 -6.76
CA TRP A 226 -28.95 -18.01 -6.98
C TRP A 226 -28.32 -17.24 -8.15
N PHE A 227 -26.99 -17.12 -8.18
CA PHE A 227 -26.27 -16.50 -9.29
C PHE A 227 -26.54 -17.22 -10.60
N LEU A 228 -26.45 -18.56 -10.60
CA LEU A 228 -26.68 -19.37 -11.79
C LEU A 228 -28.11 -19.19 -12.34
N ARG A 229 -29.14 -19.31 -11.47
CA ARG A 229 -30.53 -19.11 -11.87
C ARG A 229 -30.79 -17.71 -12.42
N ARG A 230 -30.15 -16.68 -11.84
CA ARG A 230 -30.25 -15.29 -12.30
C ARG A 230 -29.60 -15.10 -13.68
N MET A 231 -28.41 -15.66 -13.89
CA MET A 231 -27.73 -15.61 -15.19
C MET A 231 -28.53 -16.33 -16.29
N LEU A 232 -29.15 -17.46 -15.95
CA LEU A 232 -29.98 -18.26 -16.86
C LEU A 232 -31.43 -17.77 -16.98
N ARG A 233 -31.76 -16.65 -16.30
CA ARG A 233 -33.11 -16.05 -16.29
C ARG A 233 -34.22 -17.05 -15.93
N ILE A 234 -33.98 -17.95 -14.99
CA ILE A 234 -34.96 -18.95 -14.55
C ILE A 234 -35.91 -18.30 -13.53
N PRO A 235 -37.20 -18.13 -13.84
CA PRO A 235 -38.15 -17.53 -12.90
C PRO A 235 -38.49 -18.51 -11.77
N TRP A 236 -38.87 -17.99 -10.60
CA TRP A 236 -39.24 -18.80 -9.44
C TRP A 236 -40.50 -19.67 -9.70
N THR A 237 -41.38 -19.23 -10.60
CA THR A 237 -42.58 -19.96 -11.05
C THR A 237 -42.27 -21.21 -11.85
N ALA A 238 -41.05 -21.35 -12.40
CA ALA A 238 -40.65 -22.52 -13.17
C ALA A 238 -40.54 -23.80 -12.30
N LYS A 239 -40.53 -23.67 -10.96
CA LYS A 239 -40.46 -24.78 -9.99
C LYS A 239 -39.37 -25.83 -10.31
N LYS A 240 -38.31 -25.44 -11.01
CA LYS A 240 -37.17 -26.32 -11.31
C LYS A 240 -36.34 -26.55 -10.05
N THR A 241 -35.94 -27.81 -9.81
CA THR A 241 -35.04 -28.19 -8.71
C THR A 241 -33.61 -27.73 -9.00
N ASN A 242 -32.77 -27.59 -7.96
CA ASN A 242 -31.37 -27.18 -8.14
C ASN A 242 -30.57 -28.20 -8.97
N GLU A 243 -30.81 -29.50 -8.77
CA GLU A 243 -30.14 -30.57 -9.52
C GLU A 243 -30.51 -30.54 -11.01
N ARG A 244 -31.78 -30.31 -11.32
CA ARG A 244 -32.25 -30.20 -12.71
C ARG A 244 -31.59 -29.02 -13.44
N VAL A 245 -31.47 -27.87 -12.78
CA VAL A 245 -30.78 -26.68 -13.34
C VAL A 245 -29.30 -26.98 -13.61
N LEU A 246 -28.62 -27.71 -12.72
CA LEU A 246 -27.22 -28.09 -12.90
C LEU A 246 -27.03 -29.09 -14.05
N ASN A 247 -27.91 -30.10 -14.14
CA ASN A 247 -27.83 -31.13 -15.17
C ASN A 247 -28.16 -30.60 -16.57
N GLU A 248 -29.22 -29.79 -16.71
CA GLU A 248 -29.62 -29.19 -18.00
C GLU A 248 -28.50 -28.31 -18.58
N GLU A 249 -27.72 -27.67 -17.71
CA GLU A 249 -26.62 -26.79 -18.10
C GLU A 249 -25.26 -27.50 -18.15
N ASN A 250 -25.23 -28.80 -17.87
CA ASN A 250 -24.01 -29.58 -17.68
C ASN A 250 -22.98 -28.88 -16.76
N LYS A 251 -23.46 -28.23 -15.70
CA LYS A 251 -22.65 -27.47 -14.73
C LYS A 251 -22.57 -28.23 -13.42
N ARG A 252 -21.41 -28.17 -12.78
CA ARG A 252 -21.18 -28.67 -11.41
C ARG A 252 -20.91 -27.51 -10.47
N ARG A 253 -21.35 -27.63 -9.22
CA ARG A 253 -20.99 -26.68 -8.17
C ARG A 253 -19.46 -26.60 -8.05
N SER A 254 -18.95 -25.38 -8.06
CA SER A 254 -17.53 -25.11 -8.22
C SER A 254 -17.02 -24.08 -7.22
N LEU A 255 -17.90 -23.25 -6.65
CA LEU A 255 -17.54 -22.15 -5.78
C LEU A 255 -16.82 -22.62 -4.52
N VAL A 256 -17.45 -23.51 -3.74
CA VAL A 256 -16.86 -24.07 -2.51
C VAL A 256 -15.54 -24.77 -2.81
N ARG A 257 -15.47 -25.52 -3.91
CA ARG A 257 -14.25 -26.22 -4.36
C ARG A 257 -13.13 -25.23 -4.69
N THR A 258 -13.46 -24.13 -5.36
CA THR A 258 -12.51 -23.08 -5.71
C THR A 258 -11.99 -22.37 -4.46
N ILE A 259 -12.86 -22.08 -3.50
CA ILE A 259 -12.48 -21.50 -2.20
C ILE A 259 -11.53 -22.44 -1.46
N ARG A 260 -11.87 -23.73 -1.32
CA ARG A 260 -11.01 -24.73 -0.66
C ARG A 260 -9.64 -24.87 -1.34
N LYS A 261 -9.59 -24.88 -2.67
CA LYS A 261 -8.33 -24.88 -3.43
C LYS A 261 -7.47 -23.66 -3.11
N ARG A 262 -8.07 -22.46 -3.06
CA ARG A 262 -7.36 -21.22 -2.71
C ARG A 262 -6.85 -21.26 -1.27
N GLN A 263 -7.67 -21.71 -0.33
CA GLN A 263 -7.29 -21.88 1.09
C GLN A 263 -6.13 -22.86 1.24
N ALA A 264 -6.17 -24.03 0.59
CA ALA A 264 -5.08 -25.00 0.64
C ALA A 264 -3.79 -24.46 -0.02
N THR A 265 -3.91 -23.72 -1.12
CA THR A 265 -2.76 -23.08 -1.76
C THR A 265 -2.12 -22.03 -0.85
N PHE A 266 -2.94 -21.20 -0.22
CA PHE A 266 -2.51 -20.19 0.75
C PHE A 266 -1.83 -20.82 1.97
N LEU A 267 -2.46 -21.82 2.58
CA LEU A 267 -1.91 -22.58 3.71
C LEU A 267 -0.54 -23.15 3.35
N GLY A 268 -0.42 -23.78 2.17
CA GLY A 268 0.85 -24.29 1.68
C GLY A 268 1.93 -23.23 1.59
N HIS A 269 1.58 -22.02 1.11
CA HIS A 269 2.52 -20.91 1.03
C HIS A 269 2.97 -20.44 2.41
N VAL A 270 2.03 -20.26 3.34
CA VAL A 270 2.31 -19.77 4.70
C VAL A 270 3.20 -20.74 5.46
N MET A 271 2.83 -22.02 5.49
CA MET A 271 3.53 -23.03 6.28
C MET A 271 4.96 -23.30 5.79
N ARG A 272 5.26 -23.06 4.51
CA ARG A 272 6.62 -23.21 3.96
C ARG A 272 7.50 -21.97 4.16
N ARG A 273 6.92 -20.79 4.45
CA ARG A 273 7.67 -19.56 4.69
C ARG A 273 8.05 -19.32 6.15
N GLY A 274 7.52 -20.11 7.10
CA GLY A 274 8.03 -20.17 8.48
C GLY A 274 7.84 -18.91 9.34
N LYS A 275 6.97 -17.97 8.93
CA LYS A 275 6.75 -16.70 9.66
C LYS A 275 5.35 -16.53 10.23
N LEU A 276 4.37 -17.28 9.71
CA LEU A 276 2.94 -17.06 9.99
C LEU A 276 2.21 -18.37 10.33
N GLU A 277 2.92 -19.50 10.50
CA GLU A 277 2.31 -20.80 10.78
C GLU A 277 1.45 -20.78 12.04
N HIS A 278 1.92 -20.15 13.12
CA HIS A 278 1.21 -20.12 14.40
C HIS A 278 -0.13 -19.37 14.26
N LEU A 279 -0.17 -18.26 13.52
CA LEU A 279 -1.39 -17.46 13.30
C LEU A 279 -2.43 -18.23 12.46
N VAL A 280 -2.00 -18.95 11.43
CA VAL A 280 -2.90 -19.76 10.58
C VAL A 280 -3.37 -21.03 11.28
N THR A 281 -2.50 -21.71 12.03
CA THR A 281 -2.81 -23.01 12.65
C THR A 281 -3.57 -22.89 13.97
N THR A 282 -3.32 -21.83 14.75
CA THR A 282 -3.98 -21.63 16.06
C THR A 282 -5.25 -20.79 15.97
N GLY A 283 -5.49 -20.13 14.82
CA GLY A 283 -6.63 -19.26 14.49
C GLY A 283 -7.77 -19.33 15.49
N LYS A 284 -7.71 -18.50 16.53
CA LYS A 284 -8.81 -18.33 17.48
C LYS A 284 -9.85 -17.45 16.79
N PHE A 285 -10.75 -18.08 16.03
CA PHE A 285 -11.86 -17.38 15.39
C PHE A 285 -12.90 -16.96 16.43
N GLU A 286 -13.32 -15.70 16.41
CA GLU A 286 -14.42 -15.20 17.24
C GLU A 286 -15.77 -15.60 16.64
N GLU A 287 -16.23 -16.81 16.95
CA GLU A 287 -17.65 -17.16 16.83
C GLU A 287 -18.29 -17.27 18.23
N LYS A 288 -19.54 -16.80 18.32
CA LYS A 288 -20.37 -16.94 19.53
C LYS A 288 -20.58 -18.42 19.87
N ARG A 289 -20.42 -18.73 21.15
CA ARG A 289 -20.36 -20.06 21.76
C ARG A 289 -21.70 -20.81 21.67
N SER A 290 -21.68 -22.10 21.34
CA SER A 290 -22.63 -23.10 21.85
C SER A 290 -21.84 -24.10 22.69
N GLY A 291 -22.20 -24.30 23.95
CA GLY A 291 -21.42 -25.09 24.90
C GLY A 291 -21.17 -26.54 24.47
N GLY A 292 -19.99 -27.09 24.81
CA GLY A 292 -19.72 -28.53 24.82
C GLY A 292 -18.91 -29.13 23.66
N ARG A 293 -18.77 -28.47 22.49
CA ARG A 293 -18.04 -29.03 21.34
C ARG A 293 -16.74 -28.27 21.04
N GLN A 294 -15.63 -29.00 20.83
CA GLN A 294 -14.35 -28.42 20.43
C GLN A 294 -14.49 -27.73 19.06
N ARG A 295 -13.89 -26.54 18.90
CA ARG A 295 -13.92 -25.75 17.65
C ARG A 295 -13.24 -26.52 16.52
N GLU A 296 -13.85 -26.54 15.34
CA GLU A 296 -13.19 -26.98 14.10
C GLU A 296 -12.15 -25.94 13.69
N LYS A 297 -10.88 -26.36 13.68
CA LYS A 297 -9.78 -25.57 13.13
C LYS A 297 -9.85 -25.65 11.60
N ILE A 298 -9.30 -24.66 10.91
CA ILE A 298 -9.17 -24.68 9.44
C ILE A 298 -8.54 -25.96 8.95
N MET A 299 -7.53 -26.42 9.70
CA MET A 299 -6.81 -27.66 9.42
C MET A 299 -7.72 -28.88 9.45
N ASP A 300 -8.73 -28.90 10.32
CA ASP A 300 -9.68 -30.03 10.42
C ASP A 300 -10.56 -30.07 9.17
N GLY A 301 -11.07 -28.91 8.73
CA GLY A 301 -11.88 -28.78 7.52
C GLY A 301 -11.10 -29.02 6.22
N LEU A 302 -9.85 -28.55 6.14
CA LEU A 302 -8.97 -28.77 4.99
C LEU A 302 -8.46 -30.22 4.94
N ALA A 303 -8.07 -30.81 6.07
CA ALA A 303 -7.66 -32.22 6.11
C ALA A 303 -8.80 -33.12 5.62
N SER A 304 -10.02 -32.91 6.13
CA SER A 304 -11.22 -33.64 5.67
C SER A 304 -11.45 -33.52 4.16
N TRP A 305 -11.13 -32.37 3.55
CA TRP A 305 -11.28 -32.19 2.10
C TRP A 305 -10.14 -32.80 1.27
N LEU A 306 -8.91 -32.79 1.78
CA LEU A 306 -7.73 -33.28 1.08
C LEU A 306 -7.62 -34.81 1.11
N GLY A 307 -8.26 -35.47 2.09
CA GLY A 307 -8.39 -36.93 2.17
C GLY A 307 -8.53 -37.44 3.61
N PRO A 308 -8.81 -38.74 3.80
CA PRO A 308 -8.87 -39.36 5.12
C PRO A 308 -7.45 -39.52 5.69
N GLY A 309 -6.94 -38.48 6.34
CA GLY A 309 -5.65 -38.49 7.04
C GLY A 309 -5.72 -37.68 8.32
N LYS A 310 -4.82 -37.95 9.27
CA LYS A 310 -4.75 -37.13 10.49
C LYS A 310 -4.25 -35.72 10.11
N VAL A 311 -4.62 -34.73 10.91
CA VAL A 311 -4.12 -33.34 10.74
C VAL A 311 -2.59 -33.30 10.75
N SER A 312 -1.93 -34.19 11.52
CA SER A 312 -0.47 -34.36 11.52
C SER A 312 0.10 -34.68 10.13
N ASP A 313 -0.57 -35.56 9.40
CA ASP A 313 -0.11 -36.08 8.11
C ASP A 313 -0.29 -35.00 7.05
N THR A 314 -1.37 -34.23 7.16
CA THR A 314 -1.61 -33.04 6.35
C THR A 314 -0.53 -31.98 6.61
N LEU A 315 -0.17 -31.72 7.87
CA LEU A 315 0.90 -30.78 8.23
C LEU A 315 2.28 -31.22 7.74
N ALA A 316 2.56 -32.52 7.76
CA ALA A 316 3.79 -33.08 7.19
C ALA A 316 3.81 -32.90 5.67
N ALA A 317 2.70 -33.23 4.99
CA ALA A 317 2.59 -33.12 3.53
C ALA A 317 2.68 -31.67 3.03
N VAL A 318 2.21 -30.69 3.81
CA VAL A 318 2.32 -29.27 3.47
C VAL A 318 3.78 -28.82 3.26
N LYS A 319 4.74 -29.45 3.95
CA LYS A 319 6.16 -29.10 3.82
C LYS A 319 6.73 -29.50 2.46
N ASP A 320 6.22 -30.58 1.86
CA ASP A 320 6.59 -31.02 0.52
C ASP A 320 5.74 -30.30 -0.55
N ARG A 321 6.40 -29.50 -1.40
CA ARG A 321 5.72 -28.71 -2.43
C ARG A 321 5.05 -29.56 -3.50
N VAL A 322 5.65 -30.69 -3.89
CA VAL A 322 5.15 -31.56 -4.96
C VAL A 322 3.97 -32.35 -4.43
N LEU A 323 4.16 -33.04 -3.31
CA LEU A 323 3.10 -33.81 -2.64
C LEU A 323 1.88 -32.93 -2.34
N TRP A 324 2.09 -31.73 -1.79
CA TRP A 324 0.99 -30.79 -1.49
C TRP A 324 0.21 -30.37 -2.74
N ARG A 325 0.91 -30.09 -3.84
CA ARG A 325 0.28 -29.69 -5.10
C ARG A 325 -0.56 -30.82 -5.67
N ASP A 326 -0.06 -32.04 -5.59
CA ASP A 326 -0.73 -33.22 -6.12
C ASP A 326 -1.96 -33.60 -5.27
N MET A 327 -1.87 -33.48 -3.94
CA MET A 327 -3.02 -33.62 -3.04
C MET A 327 -4.13 -32.61 -3.35
N ILE A 328 -3.79 -31.33 -3.55
CA ILE A 328 -4.77 -30.31 -3.93
C ILE A 328 -5.39 -30.63 -5.29
N ALA A 329 -4.58 -31.05 -6.26
CA ALA A 329 -5.05 -31.40 -7.61
C ALA A 329 -6.01 -32.61 -7.57
N ASN A 330 -5.69 -33.62 -6.76
CA ASN A 330 -6.52 -34.81 -6.59
C ASN A 330 -7.84 -34.49 -5.88
N ALA A 331 -7.81 -33.74 -4.77
CA ALA A 331 -9.02 -33.30 -4.06
C ALA A 331 -9.92 -32.39 -4.93
N TYR A 332 -9.32 -31.64 -5.86
CA TYR A 332 -10.07 -30.85 -6.83
C TYR A 332 -10.74 -31.72 -7.91
N LYS A 333 -10.12 -32.85 -8.29
CA LYS A 333 -10.61 -33.80 -9.29
C LYS A 333 -11.65 -34.78 -8.74
N GLN A 334 -11.50 -35.26 -7.50
CA GLN A 334 -12.38 -36.27 -6.86
C GLN A 334 -13.84 -35.83 -6.60
N GLY A 335 -14.22 -34.59 -6.94
CA GLY A 335 -15.61 -34.13 -6.93
C GLY A 335 -16.39 -34.35 -8.25
N THR A 336 -15.91 -35.27 -9.11
CA THR A 336 -16.63 -35.82 -10.28
C THR A 336 -17.59 -36.91 -9.86
#